data_AF-A0A7R9MJJ9-F1
#
_entry.id   AF-A0A7R9MJJ9-F1
#
_cell.length_a   1.000
_cell.length_b   1.000
_cell.length_c   1.000
_cell.angle_alpha   90.00
_cell.angle_beta   90.00
_cell.angle_gamma   90.00
#
_symmetry.space_group_name_H-M   'P 1'
#
loop_
_entity.id
_entity.type
_entity.pdbx_description
1 polymer ?
#
loop_
_entity_poly.entity_id
_entity_poly.type
_entity_poly.pdbx_seq_one_letter_code
_entity_poly.pdbx_strand_id
1 'polypeptide(L)'
;MVHVSQVLHRGVVDLSISSSADDGIDAKLREDLHLGNTISVLIGDFLLAQSSRGLALIRNPSITGFIAKAIGHYSEAEFLRSDLLKSKNSMDSLEKYCFLSGGSLLAHSCQSAIHLAQYDQQIQTEAFDIGKHIGIAFQLSDLLYRSLNSDNKSNSFDDINGVTFDTTSMKNLLSASVGKAVNLIDSLDKSEARDALKDIVLNIVNVQNVNAFH
;
A
#
# COMPACT_ATOMS: atom_id res chain seq x y z
N MET A 1 7.18 5.42 9.34
CA MET A 1 6.53 5.09 10.62
C MET A 1 5.05 4.80 10.45
N VAL A 2 4.27 5.72 9.87
CA VAL A 2 2.85 5.48 9.52
C VAL A 2 2.66 4.16 8.74
N HIS A 3 3.38 3.97 7.63
CA HIS A 3 3.29 2.73 6.85
C HIS A 3 3.62 1.48 7.65
N VAL A 4 4.68 1.52 8.47
CA VAL A 4 5.11 0.38 9.29
C VAL A 4 4.06 0.04 10.36
N SER A 5 3.42 1.04 10.98
CA SER A 5 2.29 0.79 11.87
C SER A 5 1.17 0.05 11.15
N GLN A 6 0.83 0.47 9.92
CA GLN A 6 -0.23 -0.17 9.16
C GLN A 6 0.12 -1.64 8.85
N VAL A 7 1.38 -1.93 8.51
CA VAL A 7 1.84 -3.30 8.29
C VAL A 7 1.69 -4.15 9.56
N LEU A 8 2.05 -3.62 10.73
CA LEU A 8 1.90 -4.32 12.02
C LEU A 8 0.42 -4.57 12.36
N HIS A 9 -0.42 -3.55 12.22
CA HIS A 9 -1.86 -3.67 12.48
C HIS A 9 -2.55 -4.68 11.56
N ARG A 10 -2.11 -4.79 10.29
CA ARG A 10 -2.60 -5.82 9.35
C ARG A 10 -2.08 -7.22 9.66
N GLY A 11 -0.96 -7.34 10.37
CA GLY A 11 -0.38 -8.63 10.78
C GLY A 11 -1.13 -9.35 11.90
N VAL A 12 -2.20 -8.78 12.45
CA VAL A 12 -3.00 -9.38 13.53
C VAL A 12 -3.85 -10.54 12.98
N VAL A 13 -3.76 -11.70 13.64
CA VAL A 13 -4.43 -12.93 13.21
C VAL A 13 -5.78 -13.10 13.92
N ASP A 14 -6.82 -13.50 13.17
CA ASP A 14 -8.09 -13.92 13.74
C ASP A 14 -8.00 -15.33 14.32
N LEU A 15 -7.89 -15.41 15.64
CA LEU A 15 -7.78 -16.68 16.39
C LEU A 15 -9.13 -17.38 16.56
N SER A 16 -10.26 -16.77 16.18
CA SER A 16 -11.58 -17.40 16.23
C SER A 16 -11.77 -18.42 15.11
N ILE A 17 -11.16 -18.22 13.94
CA ILE A 17 -11.20 -19.16 12.81
C ILE A 17 -10.51 -20.48 13.18
N SER A 18 -9.48 -20.41 14.04
CA SER A 18 -8.71 -21.55 14.55
C SER A 18 -9.39 -22.34 15.69
N SER A 19 -10.69 -22.09 15.93
CA SER A 19 -11.47 -22.68 17.04
C SER A 19 -12.33 -23.88 16.66
N SER A 20 -12.35 -24.28 15.38
CA SER A 20 -12.89 -25.59 15.00
C SER A 20 -12.10 -26.67 15.75
N ALA A 21 -12.81 -27.41 16.61
CA ALA A 21 -12.29 -28.33 17.64
C ALA A 21 -11.44 -29.52 17.13
N ASP A 22 -10.98 -29.48 15.89
CA ASP A 22 -10.30 -30.55 15.16
C ASP A 22 -8.87 -30.16 14.71
N ASP A 23 -8.42 -28.91 14.92
CA ASP A 23 -7.21 -28.37 14.24
C ASP A 23 -5.88 -28.56 15.00
N GLY A 24 -5.86 -29.25 16.14
CA GLY A 24 -4.62 -29.67 16.82
C GLY A 24 -3.68 -28.55 17.31
N ILE A 25 -4.12 -27.29 17.31
CA ILE A 25 -3.32 -26.14 17.77
C ILE A 25 -3.17 -26.21 19.29
N ASP A 26 -1.94 -26.38 19.75
CA ASP A 26 -1.57 -26.42 21.17
C ASP A 26 -2.05 -25.15 21.91
N ALA A 27 -2.60 -25.32 23.12
CA ALA A 27 -3.05 -24.22 23.96
C ALA A 27 -1.94 -23.18 24.20
N LYS A 28 -0.68 -23.65 24.27
CA LYS A 28 0.50 -22.81 24.37
C LYS A 28 0.73 -21.94 23.13
N LEU A 29 0.56 -22.50 21.92
CA LEU A 29 0.69 -21.76 20.67
C LEU A 29 -0.39 -20.67 20.55
N ARG A 30 -1.60 -20.93 21.03
CA ARG A 30 -2.67 -19.90 21.10
C ARG A 30 -2.30 -18.76 22.02
N GLU A 31 -1.73 -19.04 23.18
CA GLU A 31 -1.25 -18.03 24.12
C GLU A 31 -0.12 -17.17 23.50
N ASP A 32 0.86 -17.81 22.85
CA ASP A 32 1.95 -17.12 22.14
C ASP A 32 1.42 -16.22 21.01
N LEU A 33 0.42 -16.67 20.25
CA LEU A 33 -0.22 -15.87 19.20
C LEU A 33 -1.03 -14.69 19.75
N HIS A 34 -1.75 -14.88 20.86
CA HIS A 34 -2.44 -13.79 21.55
C HIS A 34 -1.47 -12.72 22.04
N LEU A 35 -0.34 -13.14 22.62
CA LEU A 35 0.73 -12.24 23.04
C LEU A 35 1.32 -11.50 21.84
N GLY A 36 1.61 -12.21 20.75
CA GLY A 36 2.11 -11.63 19.50
C GLY A 36 1.16 -10.57 18.91
N ASN A 37 -0.14 -10.87 18.83
CA ASN A 37 -1.17 -9.92 18.39
C ASN A 37 -1.20 -8.67 19.28
N THR A 38 -1.13 -8.84 20.60
CA THR A 38 -1.12 -7.74 21.57
C THR A 38 0.09 -6.83 21.35
N ILE A 39 1.28 -7.42 21.21
CA ILE A 39 2.51 -6.67 20.95
C ILE A 39 2.43 -5.94 19.61
N SER A 40 1.91 -6.58 18.56
CA SER A 40 1.78 -5.97 17.23
C SER A 40 0.92 -4.71 17.26
N VAL A 41 -0.25 -4.78 17.93
CA VAL A 41 -1.16 -3.63 18.09
C VAL A 41 -0.48 -2.49 18.86
N LEU A 42 0.16 -2.79 19.99
CA LEU A 42 0.83 -1.79 20.81
C LEU A 42 2.00 -1.10 20.09
N ILE A 43 2.80 -1.84 19.33
CA ILE A 43 3.89 -1.25 18.53
C ILE A 43 3.32 -0.38 17.41
N GLY A 44 2.26 -0.83 16.74
CA GLY A 44 1.57 0.00 15.74
C GLY A 44 1.12 1.34 16.34
N ASP A 45 0.40 1.31 17.47
CA ASP A 45 -0.09 2.50 18.15
C ASP A 45 1.05 3.44 18.57
N PHE A 46 2.15 2.87 19.10
CA PHE A 46 3.35 3.63 19.43
C PHE A 46 3.94 4.34 18.21
N LEU A 47 4.06 3.65 17.06
CA LEU A 47 4.61 4.23 15.83
C LEU A 47 3.69 5.32 15.25
N LEU A 48 2.37 5.18 15.35
CA LEU A 48 1.44 6.25 14.97
C LEU A 48 1.56 7.45 15.90
N ALA A 49 1.63 7.25 17.22
CA ALA A 49 1.81 8.33 18.19
C ALA A 49 3.10 9.11 17.92
N GLN A 50 4.19 8.42 17.63
CA GLN A 50 5.46 9.05 17.26
C GLN A 50 5.39 9.78 15.91
N SER A 51 4.67 9.22 14.93
CA SER A 51 4.42 9.91 13.66
C SER A 51 3.63 11.20 13.88
N SER A 52 2.58 11.16 14.69
CA SER A 52 1.77 12.32 15.07
C SER A 52 2.58 13.38 15.81
N ARG A 53 3.50 12.96 16.70
CA ARG A 53 4.45 13.86 17.35
C ARG A 53 5.36 14.54 16.32
N GLY A 54 5.88 13.78 15.35
CA GLY A 54 6.67 14.32 14.24
C GLY A 54 5.91 15.37 13.43
N LEU A 55 4.67 15.07 13.03
CA LEU A 55 3.80 16.00 12.30
C LEU A 55 3.51 17.28 13.10
N ALA A 56 3.25 17.16 14.40
CA ALA A 56 3.05 18.32 15.26
C ALA A 56 4.30 19.22 15.35
N LEU A 57 5.51 18.63 15.30
CA LEU A 57 6.77 19.37 15.29
C LEU A 57 7.03 20.11 13.98
N ILE A 58 6.49 19.64 12.85
CA ILE A 58 6.54 20.37 11.57
C ILE A 58 5.72 21.68 11.65
N ARG A 59 4.74 21.74 12.57
CA ARG A 59 3.89 22.93 12.80
C ARG A 59 3.16 23.43 11.55
N ASN A 60 2.84 22.52 10.64
CA ASN A 60 2.06 22.80 9.44
C ASN A 60 0.77 21.96 9.47
N PRO A 61 -0.41 22.59 9.69
CA PRO A 61 -1.67 21.87 9.77
C PRO A 61 -2.10 21.26 8.42
N SER A 62 -1.70 21.84 7.29
CA SER A 62 -1.98 21.30 5.96
C SER A 62 -1.27 19.95 5.75
N ILE A 63 0.02 19.88 6.07
CA ILE A 63 0.80 18.63 6.01
C ILE A 63 0.23 17.59 6.97
N THR A 64 -0.10 18.01 8.20
CA THR A 64 -0.75 17.12 9.18
C THR A 64 -2.07 16.59 8.63
N GLY A 65 -2.87 17.42 7.97
CA GLY A 65 -4.12 17.05 7.33
C GLY A 65 -3.92 16.08 6.16
N PHE A 66 -2.93 16.28 5.31
CA PHE A 66 -2.60 15.38 4.20
C PHE A 66 -2.24 13.98 4.69
N ILE A 67 -1.37 13.88 5.69
CA ILE A 67 -0.98 12.57 6.25
C ILE A 67 -2.12 11.93 7.04
N ALA A 68 -2.89 12.71 7.82
CA ALA A 68 -4.08 12.21 8.51
C ALA A 68 -5.13 11.66 7.51
N LYS A 69 -5.29 12.31 6.36
CA LYS A 69 -6.16 11.82 5.28
C LYS A 69 -5.68 10.48 4.73
N ALA A 70 -4.38 10.32 4.51
CA ALA A 70 -3.81 9.04 4.11
C ALA A 70 -4.01 7.94 5.17
N ILE A 71 -3.94 8.27 6.46
CA ILE A 71 -4.27 7.32 7.55
C ILE A 71 -5.74 6.89 7.46
N GLY A 72 -6.67 7.83 7.24
CA GLY A 72 -8.08 7.50 7.05
C GLY A 72 -8.33 6.62 5.82
N HIS A 73 -7.58 6.84 4.73
CA HIS A 73 -7.66 6.01 3.54
C HIS A 73 -7.19 4.56 3.78
N TYR A 74 -6.20 4.31 4.65
CA TYR A 74 -5.86 2.95 5.03
C TYR A 74 -7.05 2.20 5.64
N SER A 75 -7.81 2.86 6.52
CA SER A 75 -9.03 2.28 7.10
C SER A 75 -10.10 2.02 6.04
N GLU A 76 -10.31 2.96 5.10
CA GLU A 76 -11.25 2.77 3.99
C GLU A 76 -10.86 1.59 3.09
N ALA A 77 -9.56 1.39 2.86
CA ALA A 77 -9.06 0.29 2.05
C ALA A 77 -9.40 -1.08 2.63
N GLU A 78 -9.38 -1.25 3.96
CA GLU A 78 -9.75 -2.52 4.60
C GLU A 78 -11.23 -2.86 4.45
N PHE A 79 -12.12 -1.86 4.49
CA PHE A 79 -13.53 -2.06 4.17
C PHE A 79 -13.72 -2.45 2.70
N LEU A 80 -13.07 -1.73 1.79
CA LEU A 80 -13.11 -2.04 0.35
C LEU A 80 -12.56 -3.42 0.04
N ARG A 81 -11.51 -3.86 0.75
CA ARG A 81 -10.97 -5.22 0.62
C ARG A 81 -12.03 -6.27 0.95
N SER A 82 -12.80 -6.08 2.03
CA SER A 82 -13.88 -6.99 2.37
C SER A 82 -14.97 -7.04 1.29
N ASP A 83 -15.25 -5.94 0.62
CA ASP A 83 -16.24 -5.88 -0.46
C ASP A 83 -15.72 -6.51 -1.75
N LEU A 84 -14.43 -6.33 -2.05
CA LEU A 84 -13.74 -6.96 -3.19
C LEU A 84 -13.71 -8.50 -3.07
N LEU A 85 -13.68 -9.02 -1.84
CA LEU A 85 -13.78 -10.46 -1.60
C LEU A 85 -15.18 -11.05 -1.84
N LYS A 86 -16.23 -10.22 -1.84
CA LYS A 86 -17.64 -10.66 -1.86
C LYS A 86 -18.35 -10.51 -3.21
N SER A 87 -17.83 -9.72 -4.14
CA SER A 87 -18.56 -9.30 -5.36
C SER A 87 -17.79 -9.52 -6.68
N LYS A 88 -18.47 -9.34 -7.82
CA LYS A 88 -17.81 -9.25 -9.14
C LYS A 88 -17.04 -7.93 -9.22
N ASN A 89 -15.73 -8.03 -9.16
CA ASN A 89 -14.86 -6.87 -8.98
C ASN A 89 -14.64 -6.08 -10.27
N SER A 90 -14.81 -4.76 -10.20
CA SER A 90 -14.40 -3.83 -11.26
C SER A 90 -12.92 -3.49 -11.13
N MET A 91 -12.24 -3.28 -12.26
CA MET A 91 -10.88 -2.75 -12.29
C MET A 91 -10.78 -1.37 -11.60
N ASP A 92 -11.85 -0.57 -11.68
CA ASP A 92 -11.90 0.73 -11.00
C ASP A 92 -11.87 0.58 -9.47
N SER A 93 -12.51 -0.48 -8.96
CA SER A 93 -12.50 -0.80 -7.53
C SER A 93 -11.11 -1.27 -7.08
N LEU A 94 -10.40 -2.01 -7.94
CA LEU A 94 -9.01 -2.41 -7.71
C LEU A 94 -8.05 -1.21 -7.71
N GLU A 95 -8.17 -0.30 -8.69
CA GLU A 95 -7.36 0.93 -8.73
C GLU A 95 -7.61 1.76 -7.47
N LYS A 96 -8.88 1.93 -7.09
CA LYS A 96 -9.27 2.63 -5.85
C LYS A 96 -8.65 1.96 -4.62
N TYR A 97 -8.73 0.63 -4.51
CA TYR A 97 -8.12 -0.11 -3.42
C TYR A 97 -6.60 0.13 -3.37
N CYS A 98 -5.89 -0.03 -4.48
CA CYS A 98 -4.43 0.17 -4.55
C CYS A 98 -4.02 1.60 -4.15
N PHE A 99 -4.83 2.59 -4.52
CA PHE A 99 -4.60 3.95 -4.08
C PHE A 99 -4.78 4.07 -2.55
N LEU A 100 -5.89 3.60 -2.00
CA LEU A 100 -6.18 3.77 -0.57
C LEU A 100 -5.29 2.91 0.34
N SER A 101 -4.92 1.70 -0.10
CA SER A 101 -4.16 0.71 0.67
C SER A 101 -2.66 1.00 0.75
N GLY A 102 -2.15 1.98 0.01
CA GLY A 102 -0.73 2.32 0.03
C GLY A 102 -0.36 3.55 -0.78
N GLY A 103 -0.97 3.73 -1.96
CA GLY A 103 -0.60 4.84 -2.83
C GLY A 103 -0.91 6.23 -2.27
N SER A 104 -1.92 6.35 -1.42
CA SER A 104 -2.36 7.63 -0.89
C SER A 104 -1.35 8.23 0.09
N LEU A 105 -0.67 7.41 0.89
CA LEU A 105 0.39 7.90 1.77
C LEU A 105 1.55 8.44 0.95
N LEU A 106 1.95 7.75 -0.12
CA LEU A 106 3.03 8.20 -1.00
C LEU A 106 2.65 9.51 -1.70
N ALA A 107 1.45 9.59 -2.28
CA ALA A 107 0.93 10.78 -2.94
C ALA A 107 0.94 12.01 -2.01
N HIS A 108 0.36 11.89 -0.82
CA HIS A 108 0.33 12.97 0.16
C HIS A 108 1.72 13.30 0.74
N SER A 109 2.65 12.33 0.77
CA SER A 109 4.04 12.59 1.21
C SER A 109 4.79 13.43 0.18
N CYS A 110 4.67 13.10 -1.12
CA CYS A 110 5.23 13.91 -2.20
C CYS A 110 4.62 15.32 -2.19
N GLN A 111 3.29 15.42 -2.09
CA GLN A 111 2.60 16.70 -1.96
C GLN A 111 3.10 17.51 -0.75
N SER A 112 3.26 16.86 0.40
CA SER A 112 3.73 17.50 1.65
C SER A 112 5.15 18.02 1.52
N ALA A 113 6.04 17.30 0.84
CA ALA A 113 7.42 17.74 0.61
C ALA A 113 7.47 19.01 -0.24
N ILE A 114 6.70 19.05 -1.33
CA ILE A 114 6.59 20.23 -2.20
C ILE A 114 5.90 21.40 -1.50
N HIS A 115 4.86 21.11 -0.71
CA HIS A 115 4.18 22.11 0.11
C HIS A 115 5.13 22.73 1.16
N LEU A 116 5.97 21.91 1.79
CA LEU A 116 6.97 22.38 2.75
C LEU A 116 8.04 23.27 2.10
N ALA A 117 8.40 22.96 0.85
CA ALA A 117 9.31 23.76 0.03
C ALA A 117 8.66 25.03 -0.55
N GLN A 118 7.40 25.31 -0.22
CA GLN A 118 6.67 26.53 -0.59
C GLN A 118 6.49 26.74 -2.10
N TYR A 119 6.49 25.66 -2.89
CA TYR A 119 6.08 25.71 -4.29
C TYR A 119 4.57 25.91 -4.42
N ASP A 120 4.14 26.34 -5.59
CA ASP A 120 2.75 26.63 -5.91
C ASP A 120 1.86 25.37 -5.93
N GLN A 121 0.55 25.60 -5.91
CA GLN A 121 -0.45 24.54 -5.83
C GLN A 121 -0.44 23.60 -7.04
N GLN A 122 -0.02 24.10 -8.22
CA GLN A 122 0.02 23.28 -9.42
C GLN A 122 1.12 22.22 -9.27
N ILE A 123 2.34 22.62 -8.90
CA ILE A 123 3.45 21.68 -8.67
C ILE A 123 3.14 20.72 -7.51
N GLN A 124 2.45 21.18 -6.46
CA GLN A 124 1.99 20.28 -5.39
C GLN A 124 1.04 19.19 -5.91
N THR A 125 0.16 19.54 -6.85
CA THR A 125 -0.79 18.60 -7.45
C THR A 125 -0.08 17.62 -8.38
N GLU A 126 0.88 18.11 -9.18
CA GLU A 126 1.71 17.24 -10.04
C GLU A 126 2.51 16.23 -9.19
N ALA A 127 3.11 16.67 -8.09
CA ALA A 127 3.82 15.78 -7.17
C ALA A 127 2.90 14.75 -6.49
N PHE A 128 1.67 15.15 -6.16
CA PHE A 128 0.64 14.23 -5.67
C PHE A 128 0.32 13.16 -6.72
N ASP A 129 0.09 13.56 -7.97
CA ASP A 129 -0.28 12.65 -9.06
C ASP A 129 0.86 11.68 -9.43
N ILE A 130 2.12 12.15 -9.41
CA ILE A 130 3.29 11.29 -9.53
C ILE A 130 3.27 10.23 -8.41
N GLY A 131 3.18 10.66 -7.14
CA GLY A 131 3.16 9.75 -6.00
C GLY A 131 1.97 8.78 -6.03
N LYS A 132 0.79 9.22 -6.50
CA LYS A 132 -0.41 8.40 -6.68
C LYS A 132 -0.15 7.28 -7.67
N HIS A 133 0.35 7.58 -8.87
CA HIS A 133 0.54 6.59 -9.91
C HIS A 133 1.67 5.60 -9.57
N ILE A 134 2.75 6.08 -8.96
CA ILE A 134 3.81 5.21 -8.43
C ILE A 134 3.26 4.29 -7.36
N GLY A 135 2.48 4.84 -6.42
CA GLY A 135 1.90 4.09 -5.32
C GLY A 135 0.94 2.99 -5.78
N ILE A 136 0.06 3.30 -6.73
CA ILE A 136 -0.83 2.32 -7.37
C ILE A 136 -0.01 1.23 -8.06
N ALA A 137 1.03 1.60 -8.82
CA ALA A 137 1.88 0.65 -9.52
C ALA A 137 2.60 -0.33 -8.57
N PHE A 138 3.12 0.16 -7.43
CA PHE A 138 3.74 -0.70 -6.42
C PHE A 138 2.74 -1.69 -5.82
N GLN A 139 1.54 -1.22 -5.43
CA GLN A 139 0.51 -2.10 -4.88
C GLN A 139 0.06 -3.14 -5.91
N LEU A 140 -0.18 -2.74 -7.16
CA LEU A 140 -0.53 -3.69 -8.24
C LEU A 140 0.57 -4.71 -8.52
N SER A 141 1.83 -4.30 -8.47
CA SER A 141 2.96 -5.22 -8.67
C SER A 141 3.03 -6.28 -7.56
N ASP A 142 2.85 -5.87 -6.30
CA ASP A 142 2.77 -6.83 -5.17
C ASP A 142 1.56 -7.78 -5.32
N LEU A 143 0.39 -7.27 -5.67
CA LEU A 143 -0.82 -8.08 -5.92
C LEU A 143 -0.60 -9.08 -7.06
N LEU A 144 -0.03 -8.64 -8.18
CA LEU A 144 0.31 -9.49 -9.32
C LEU A 144 1.31 -10.58 -8.93
N TYR A 145 2.35 -10.20 -8.17
CA TYR A 145 3.36 -11.14 -7.70
C TYR A 145 2.74 -12.25 -6.83
N ARG A 146 1.85 -11.87 -5.89
CA ARG A 146 1.13 -12.83 -5.05
C ARG A 146 0.19 -13.72 -5.86
N SER A 147 -0.53 -13.13 -6.81
CA SER A 147 -1.45 -13.88 -7.69
C SER A 147 -0.73 -14.90 -8.58
N LEU A 148 0.49 -14.60 -9.06
CA LEU A 148 1.27 -15.50 -9.91
C LEU A 148 1.94 -16.62 -9.10
N ASN A 149 2.36 -16.34 -7.87
CA ASN A 149 3.06 -17.31 -7.00
C ASN A 149 2.13 -18.05 -6.03
N SER A 150 0.81 -17.92 -6.21
CA SER A 150 -0.19 -18.63 -5.41
C SER A 150 -0.30 -20.11 -5.84
N ASP A 151 0.80 -20.86 -5.77
CA ASP A 151 0.79 -22.32 -5.80
C ASP A 151 0.45 -22.83 -4.38
N ASN A 152 -0.82 -23.23 -4.18
CA ASN A 152 -1.27 -24.16 -3.12
C ASN A 152 -0.74 -23.96 -1.67
N LYS A 153 -0.79 -22.75 -1.09
CA LYS A 153 -0.81 -22.57 0.38
C LYS A 153 -1.74 -21.45 0.81
N SER A 154 -2.89 -21.83 1.34
CA SER A 154 -3.97 -21.03 1.92
C SER A 154 -3.62 -20.26 3.21
N ASN A 155 -2.35 -19.87 3.41
CA ASN A 155 -1.89 -19.34 4.71
C ASN A 155 -1.17 -17.98 4.58
N SER A 156 -1.56 -17.12 3.63
CA SER A 156 -1.00 -15.76 3.58
C SER A 156 -1.86 -14.79 4.38
N PHE A 157 -1.22 -14.11 5.33
CA PHE A 157 -1.75 -13.15 6.31
C PHE A 157 -2.48 -11.92 5.74
N ASP A 158 -2.65 -11.85 4.43
CA ASP A 158 -3.39 -10.83 3.67
C ASP A 158 -4.25 -11.57 2.64
N ASP A 159 -5.40 -12.11 3.03
CA ASP A 159 -6.26 -12.88 2.13
C ASP A 159 -7.01 -11.96 1.14
N ILE A 160 -6.25 -11.53 0.13
CA ILE A 160 -6.72 -11.08 -1.18
C ILE A 160 -6.62 -12.23 -2.19
N ASN A 161 -6.11 -13.40 -1.77
CA ASN A 161 -6.00 -14.59 -2.61
C ASN A 161 -7.37 -15.14 -3.06
N GLY A 162 -8.45 -14.78 -2.37
CA GLY A 162 -9.82 -15.07 -2.82
C GLY A 162 -10.32 -14.13 -3.93
N VAL A 163 -9.61 -13.02 -4.20
CA VAL A 163 -9.98 -12.05 -5.22
C VAL A 163 -9.34 -12.43 -6.54
N THR A 164 -10.02 -13.25 -7.34
CA THR A 164 -9.56 -13.62 -8.69
C THR A 164 -9.78 -12.44 -9.65
N PHE A 165 -8.80 -11.55 -9.73
CA PHE A 165 -8.72 -10.60 -10.84
C PHE A 165 -8.04 -11.24 -12.04
N ASP A 166 -8.47 -10.89 -13.24
CA ASP A 166 -7.77 -11.29 -14.46
C ASP A 166 -6.36 -10.68 -14.48
N THR A 167 -5.34 -11.53 -14.53
CA THR A 167 -3.93 -11.13 -14.53
C THR A 167 -3.58 -10.24 -15.72
N THR A 168 -4.25 -10.42 -16.86
CA THR A 168 -4.06 -9.57 -18.04
C THR A 168 -4.55 -8.15 -17.78
N SER A 169 -5.75 -8.02 -17.22
CA SER A 169 -6.33 -6.74 -16.83
C SER A 169 -5.49 -6.01 -15.77
N MET A 170 -4.96 -6.73 -14.78
CA MET A 170 -4.04 -6.17 -13.78
C MET A 170 -2.72 -5.69 -14.41
N LYS A 171 -2.11 -6.45 -15.34
CA LYS A 171 -0.90 -6.03 -16.07
C LYS A 171 -1.14 -4.79 -16.94
N ASN A 172 -2.31 -4.69 -17.55
CA ASN A 172 -2.71 -3.52 -18.33
C ASN A 172 -2.85 -2.28 -17.44
N LEU A 173 -3.51 -2.42 -16.27
CA LEU A 173 -3.65 -1.33 -15.30
C LEU A 173 -2.30 -0.90 -14.70
N LEU A 174 -1.40 -1.86 -14.44
CA LEU A 174 -0.02 -1.59 -14.00
C LEU A 174 0.73 -0.78 -15.06
N SER A 175 0.73 -1.24 -16.31
CA SER A 175 1.39 -0.54 -17.43
C SER A 175 0.82 0.87 -17.64
N ALA A 176 -0.50 1.02 -17.52
CA ALA A 176 -1.16 2.32 -17.62
C ALA A 176 -0.75 3.27 -16.48
N SER A 177 -0.66 2.77 -15.24
CA SER A 177 -0.25 3.57 -14.08
C SER A 177 1.21 4.00 -14.18
N VAL A 178 2.10 3.09 -14.59
CA VAL A 178 3.52 3.39 -14.85
C VAL A 178 3.68 4.41 -15.98
N GLY A 179 2.93 4.25 -17.08
CA GLY A 179 2.95 5.21 -18.19
C GLY A 179 2.53 6.62 -17.75
N LYS A 180 1.47 6.74 -16.94
CA LYS A 180 1.04 8.03 -16.36
C LYS A 180 2.12 8.65 -15.46
N ALA A 181 2.73 7.85 -14.59
CA ALA A 181 3.83 8.33 -13.73
C ALA A 181 5.03 8.81 -14.54
N VAL A 182 5.48 8.04 -15.54
CA VAL A 182 6.62 8.39 -16.39
C VAL A 182 6.35 9.68 -17.18
N ASN A 183 5.15 9.84 -17.74
CA ASN A 183 4.78 11.05 -18.48
C ASN A 183 4.84 12.31 -17.58
N LEU A 184 4.39 12.20 -16.33
CA LEU A 184 4.47 13.30 -15.35
C LEU A 184 5.90 13.56 -14.88
N ILE A 185 6.74 12.52 -14.79
CA ILE A 185 8.16 12.69 -14.45
C ILE A 185 8.91 13.36 -15.61
N ASP A 186 8.58 13.01 -16.85
CA ASP A 186 9.22 13.56 -18.05
C ASP A 186 8.91 15.05 -18.26
N SER A 187 7.79 15.56 -17.72
CA SER A 187 7.50 17.00 -17.70
C SER A 187 8.33 17.79 -16.68
N LEU A 188 9.02 17.12 -15.75
CA LEU A 188 9.92 17.79 -14.80
C LEU A 188 11.25 18.18 -15.45
N ASP A 189 11.85 19.24 -14.91
CA ASP A 189 13.17 19.71 -15.32
C ASP A 189 14.22 18.60 -15.25
N LYS A 190 15.07 18.55 -16.29
CA LYS A 190 16.13 17.54 -16.39
C LYS A 190 17.07 17.62 -15.19
N SER A 191 17.15 16.52 -14.45
CA SER A 191 18.05 16.37 -13.31
C SER A 191 18.37 14.89 -13.10
N GLU A 192 19.51 14.61 -12.46
CA GLU A 192 19.88 13.24 -12.07
C GLU A 192 18.82 12.60 -11.17
N ALA A 193 18.20 13.38 -10.28
CA ALA A 193 17.13 12.92 -9.39
C ALA A 193 15.88 12.48 -10.16
N ARG A 194 15.52 13.21 -11.22
CA ARG A 194 14.41 12.85 -12.10
C ARG A 194 14.68 11.56 -12.86
N ASP A 195 15.89 11.42 -13.41
CA ASP A 195 16.26 10.23 -14.18
C ASP A 195 16.30 8.99 -13.26
N ALA A 196 16.86 9.11 -12.06
CA ALA A 196 16.81 8.05 -11.05
C ALA A 196 15.37 7.69 -10.64
N LEU A 197 14.49 8.67 -10.48
CA LEU A 197 13.08 8.42 -10.17
C LEU A 197 12.40 7.66 -11.32
N LYS A 198 12.66 8.04 -12.57
CA LYS A 198 12.14 7.35 -13.76
C LYS A 198 12.60 5.89 -13.81
N ASP A 199 13.87 5.63 -13.52
CA ASP A 199 14.42 4.27 -13.48
C ASP A 199 13.75 3.40 -12.41
N ILE A 200 13.50 3.96 -11.22
CA ILE A 200 12.77 3.27 -10.14
C ILE A 200 11.38 2.86 -10.63
N VAL A 201 10.65 3.76 -11.28
CA VAL A 201 9.28 3.52 -11.75
C VAL A 201 9.24 2.47 -12.87
N LEU A 202 10.17 2.53 -13.82
CA LEU A 202 10.28 1.53 -14.89
C LEU A 202 10.62 0.13 -14.34
N ASN A 203 11.42 0.06 -13.29
CA ASN A 203 11.77 -1.21 -12.66
C ASN A 203 10.59 -1.90 -11.97
N ILE A 204 9.53 -1.17 -11.57
CA ILE A 204 8.32 -1.77 -10.99
C ILE A 204 7.68 -2.79 -11.95
N VAL A 205 7.73 -2.53 -13.26
CA VAL A 205 7.24 -3.45 -14.30
C VAL A 205 8.21 -4.61 -14.52
N ASN A 206 9.52 -4.32 -14.50
CA ASN A 206 10.55 -5.32 -14.81
C ASN A 206 10.68 -6.42 -13.75
N VAL A 207 10.39 -6.12 -12.47
CA VAL A 207 10.40 -7.13 -11.38
C VAL A 207 9.45 -8.31 -11.68
N GLN A 208 8.42 -8.10 -12.51
CA GLN A 208 7.51 -9.17 -12.95
C GLN A 208 8.13 -10.11 -14.02
N ASN A 209 9.09 -9.62 -14.82
CA ASN A 209 9.69 -10.39 -15.91
C ASN A 209 10.87 -11.27 -15.47
N VAL A 210 11.54 -10.91 -14.36
CA VAL A 210 12.73 -11.63 -13.88
C VAL A 210 12.38 -12.99 -13.25
N ASN A 211 11.15 -13.16 -12.75
CA ASN A 211 10.72 -14.40 -12.10
C ASN A 211 10.08 -15.42 -13.06
N ALA A 212 10.15 -15.21 -14.38
CA ALA A 212 9.78 -16.22 -15.38
C ALA A 212 10.91 -17.23 -15.69
N PHE A 213 12.06 -17.09 -15.03
CA PHE A 213 13.20 -18.00 -15.13
C PHE A 213 13.62 -18.47 -13.73
N HIS A 214 12.84 -19.35 -13.11
CA HIS A 214 13.37 -20.38 -12.23
C HIS A 214 12.37 -21.52 -12.01
#